data_AF-A0A5C6B7C6-F1
#
_entry.id   AF-A0A5C6B7C6-F1
#
_cell.length_a   1.000
_cell.length_b   1.000
_cell.length_c   1.000
_cell.angle_alpha   90.00
_cell.angle_beta   90.00
_cell.angle_gamma   90.00
#
_symmetry.space_group_name_H-M   'P 1'
#
loop_
_entity.id
_entity.type
_entity.pdbx_description
1 polymer ?
#
loop_
_entity_poly.entity_id
_entity_poly.type
_entity_poly.pdbx_seq_one_letter_code
_entity_poly.pdbx_strand_id
1 'polypeptide(L)'
;MNEIVVKGSDIIILAILVLAVGNGITQKFSLLRKFSIPIAVTGGLLCGIAVALIATFGGPKIVFDLIIRDTLLMVFFTTIGISAKFSRLAAGGKSLGLLVLCAAIFLVV
;
A
#
# COMPACT_ATOMS: atom_id res chain seq x y z
N MET A 1 19.79 -21.33 -0.45
CA MET A 1 18.62 -20.63 0.12
C MET A 1 17.55 -20.63 -0.96
N ASN A 2 16.44 -21.35 -0.76
CA ASN A 2 15.37 -21.40 -1.77
C ASN A 2 14.69 -20.03 -1.90
N GLU A 3 14.47 -19.58 -3.13
CA GLU A 3 13.64 -18.41 -3.42
C GLU A 3 12.22 -18.89 -3.72
N ILE A 4 11.24 -18.39 -2.96
CA ILE A 4 9.83 -18.63 -3.22
C ILE A 4 9.30 -17.38 -3.90
N VAL A 5 8.98 -17.50 -5.19
CA VAL A 5 8.41 -16.40 -5.96
C VAL A 5 6.91 -16.54 -6.02
N VAL A 6 6.19 -15.60 -5.41
CA VAL A 6 4.72 -15.53 -5.49
C VAL A 6 4.37 -14.74 -6.75
N LYS A 7 3.64 -15.37 -7.68
CA LYS A 7 3.32 -14.79 -9.00
C LYS A 7 1.83 -14.90 -9.33
N GLY A 8 1.37 -14.06 -10.25
CA GLY A 8 0.03 -14.17 -10.84
C GLY A 8 -1.09 -14.03 -9.80
N SER A 9 -2.12 -14.88 -9.94
CA SER A 9 -3.32 -14.87 -9.08
C SER A 9 -3.03 -15.06 -7.59
N ASP A 10 -1.92 -15.72 -7.24
CA ASP A 10 -1.58 -16.01 -5.85
C ASP A 10 -1.33 -14.73 -5.04
N ILE A 11 -0.85 -13.68 -5.70
CA ILE A 11 -0.65 -12.36 -5.07
C ILE A 11 -1.99 -11.74 -4.68
N ILE A 12 -3.01 -11.89 -5.52
CA ILE A 12 -4.34 -11.34 -5.24
C ILE A 12 -4.96 -12.10 -4.08
N ILE A 13 -4.88 -13.44 -4.10
CA ILE A 13 -5.38 -14.29 -3.01
C ILE A 13 -4.69 -13.91 -1.70
N LEU A 14 -3.36 -13.82 -1.72
CA LEU A 14 -2.59 -13.45 -0.54
C LEU A 14 -2.90 -12.02 -0.06
N ALA A 15 -3.06 -11.06 -0.98
CA ALA A 15 -3.47 -9.70 -0.64
C ALA A 15 -4.85 -9.65 0.02
N ILE A 16 -5.83 -10.42 -0.47
CA ILE A 16 -7.17 -10.53 0.13
C ILE A 16 -7.08 -11.16 1.53
N LEU A 17 -6.30 -12.22 1.70
CA LEU A 17 -6.09 -12.86 3.00
C LEU A 17 -5.44 -11.89 4.00
N VAL A 18 -4.38 -11.20 3.58
CA VAL A 18 -3.69 -10.20 4.40
C VAL A 18 -4.64 -9.06 4.79
N LEU A 19 -5.49 -8.60 3.86
CA LEU A 19 -6.50 -7.57 4.14
C LEU A 19 -7.55 -8.07 5.15
N ALA A 20 -8.01 -9.32 5.00
CA ALA A 20 -8.97 -9.93 5.92
C ALA A 20 -8.39 -10.07 7.34
N VAL A 21 -7.13 -10.52 7.45
CA VAL A 21 -6.40 -10.57 8.73
C VAL A 21 -6.25 -9.18 9.33
N GLY A 22 -5.85 -8.19 8.52
CA GLY A 22 -5.76 -6.79 8.93
C GLY A 22 -7.09 -6.26 9.47
N ASN A 23 -8.21 -6.67 8.87
CA ASN A 23 -9.54 -6.25 9.31
C ASN A 23 -9.86 -6.84 10.68
N GLY A 24 -9.63 -8.15 10.86
CA GLY A 24 -9.84 -8.82 12.13
C GLY A 24 -9.03 -8.20 13.28
N ILE A 25 -7.79 -7.78 13.02
CA ILE A 25 -6.94 -7.12 14.01
C ILE A 25 -7.43 -5.70 14.28
N THR A 26 -7.64 -4.90 13.24
CA THR A 26 -8.04 -3.49 13.38
C THR A 26 -9.38 -3.36 14.12
N GLN A 27 -10.31 -4.30 13.92
CA GLN A 27 -11.60 -4.33 14.62
C GLN A 27 -11.47 -4.74 16.10
N LYS A 28 -10.52 -5.62 16.44
CA LYS A 28 -10.30 -6.08 17.83
C LYS A 28 -9.54 -5.07 18.68
N PHE A 29 -8.59 -4.33 18.11
CA PHE A 29 -7.75 -3.38 18.85
C PHE A 29 -8.30 -1.95 18.76
N SER A 30 -8.84 -1.43 19.86
CA SER A 30 -9.45 -0.09 19.92
C SER A 30 -8.47 1.05 19.60
N LEU A 31 -7.17 0.85 19.87
CA LEU A 31 -6.11 1.81 19.55
C LEU A 31 -5.97 2.02 18.03
N LEU A 32 -5.93 0.94 17.25
CA LEU A 32 -5.79 1.01 15.78
C LEU A 32 -6.99 1.74 15.16
N ARG A 33 -8.19 1.47 15.70
CA ARG A 33 -9.41 2.18 15.30
C ARG A 33 -9.39 3.65 15.73
N LYS A 34 -8.90 3.97 16.93
CA LYS A 34 -8.82 5.35 17.46
C LYS A 34 -7.90 6.24 16.62
N PHE A 35 -6.82 5.68 16.08
CA PHE A 35 -5.89 6.38 15.19
C PHE A 35 -6.27 6.29 13.70
N SER A 36 -7.45 5.74 13.37
CA SER A 36 -7.94 5.58 11.99
C SER A 36 -6.93 4.89 11.07
N ILE A 37 -6.18 3.91 11.61
CA ILE A 37 -5.19 3.18 10.82
C ILE A 37 -5.93 2.34 9.76
N PRO A 38 -5.61 2.50 8.47
CA PRO A 38 -6.26 1.72 7.42
C PRO A 38 -5.99 0.22 7.58
N ILE A 39 -7.02 -0.59 7.31
CA ILE A 39 -6.98 -2.05 7.40
C ILE A 39 -5.83 -2.65 6.58
N ALA A 40 -5.61 -2.10 5.38
CA ALA A 40 -4.53 -2.53 4.48
C ALA A 40 -3.13 -2.32 5.09
N VAL A 41 -2.95 -1.25 5.89
CA VAL A 41 -1.67 -0.96 6.57
C VAL A 41 -1.44 -1.96 7.69
N THR A 42 -2.45 -2.24 8.51
CA THR A 42 -2.35 -3.23 9.61
C THR A 42 -1.98 -4.61 9.06
N GLY A 43 -2.69 -5.09 8.04
CA GLY A 43 -2.41 -6.37 7.42
C GLY A 43 -1.03 -6.40 6.75
N GLY A 44 -0.71 -5.37 5.97
CA GLY A 44 0.56 -5.26 5.26
C GLY A 44 1.77 -5.22 6.20
N LEU A 45 1.68 -4.48 7.30
CA LEU A 45 2.73 -4.41 8.31
C LEU A 45 2.97 -5.77 8.97
N LEU A 46 1.89 -6.48 9.32
CA LEU A 46 2.00 -7.82 9.90
C LEU A 46 2.63 -8.82 8.93
N CYS A 47 2.21 -8.80 7.66
CA CYS A 47 2.81 -9.62 6.61
C CYS A 47 4.30 -9.29 6.41
N GLY A 48 4.66 -8.00 6.37
CA GLY A 48 6.04 -7.54 6.24
C GLY A 48 6.92 -8.00 7.40
N ILE A 49 6.43 -7.89 8.65
CA ILE A 49 7.14 -8.41 9.83
C ILE A 49 7.32 -9.92 9.73
N ALA A 50 6.28 -10.67 9.34
CA ALA A 50 6.39 -12.12 9.19
C ALA A 50 7.44 -12.53 8.15
N VAL A 51 7.43 -11.89 6.97
CA VAL A 51 8.43 -12.14 5.91
C VAL A 51 9.84 -11.75 6.38
N ALA A 52 9.99 -10.64 7.11
CA ALA A 52 11.27 -10.21 7.66
C ALA A 52 11.82 -11.19 8.72
N LEU A 53 10.95 -11.71 9.59
CA LEU A 53 11.34 -12.73 10.58
C LEU A 53 11.78 -14.02 9.87
N ILE A 54 11.03 -14.48 8.87
CA ILE A 54 11.42 -15.66 8.08
C ILE A 54 12.80 -15.47 7.46
N ALA A 55 13.06 -14.30 6.87
CA ALA A 55 14.35 -14.01 6.25
C ALA A 55 15.51 -13.95 7.27
N THR A 56 15.28 -13.37 8.45
CA THR A 56 16.32 -13.22 9.50
C THR A 56 16.67 -14.53 10.20
N PHE A 57 15.72 -15.46 10.36
CA PHE A 57 15.98 -16.80 10.92
C PHE A 57 16.51 -17.82 9.90
N GLY A 58 16.99 -17.38 8.74
CA GLY A 58 17.58 -18.26 7.71
C GLY A 58 16.56 -19.02 6.87
N GLY A 59 15.29 -18.58 6.87
CA GLY A 59 14.23 -19.13 6.04
C GLY A 59 14.38 -18.81 4.54
N PRO A 60 13.44 -19.30 3.70
CA PRO A 60 13.44 -19.04 2.28
C PRO A 60 13.21 -17.54 2.00
N LYS A 61 13.82 -17.05 0.92
CA LYS A 61 13.62 -15.67 0.47
C LYS A 61 12.31 -15.58 -0.30
N ILE A 62 11.34 -14.87 0.25
CA ILE A 62 10.04 -14.66 -0.37
C ILE A 62 10.12 -13.43 -1.27
N VAL A 63 9.87 -13.62 -2.56
CA VAL A 63 9.87 -12.55 -3.57
C VAL A 63 8.48 -12.44 -4.17
N PHE A 64 7.93 -11.23 -4.19
CA PHE A 64 6.64 -10.95 -4.80
C PHE A 64 6.83 -10.35 -6.18
N ASP A 65 6.14 -10.89 -7.18
CA ASP A 65 6.07 -10.28 -8.51
C ASP A 65 5.18 -9.02 -8.46
N LEU A 66 5.67 -7.90 -8.97
CA LEU A 66 5.00 -6.61 -8.79
C LEU A 66 4.13 -6.20 -10.00
N ILE A 67 4.10 -6.99 -11.07
CA ILE A 67 3.38 -6.66 -12.31
C ILE A 67 1.90 -6.33 -12.04
N ILE A 68 1.22 -7.11 -11.20
CA ILE A 68 -0.20 -6.87 -10.89
C ILE A 68 -0.38 -5.58 -10.09
N ARG A 69 0.50 -5.31 -9.12
CA ARG A 69 0.50 -4.06 -8.34
C ARG A 69 0.62 -2.86 -9.26
N ASP A 70 1.61 -2.89 -10.15
CA ASP A 70 1.91 -1.78 -11.06
C ASP A 70 0.76 -1.56 -12.05
N THR A 71 0.17 -2.64 -12.55
CA THR A 71 -1.02 -2.59 -13.42
C THR A 71 -2.23 -1.96 -12.70
N LEU A 72 -2.52 -2.42 -11.48
CA LEU A 72 -3.64 -1.88 -10.68
C LEU A 72 -3.41 -0.41 -10.30
N LEU A 73 -2.17 -0.01 -10.00
CA LEU A 73 -1.83 1.39 -9.77
C LEU A 73 -2.01 2.25 -11.01
N MET A 74 -1.62 1.75 -12.18
CA MET A 74 -1.85 2.44 -13.45
C MET A 74 -3.34 2.66 -13.71
N VAL A 75 -4.18 1.63 -13.53
CA VAL A 75 -5.63 1.75 -13.65
C VAL A 75 -6.19 2.76 -12.64
N PHE A 76 -5.82 2.63 -11.36
CA PHE A 76 -6.25 3.53 -10.30
C PHE A 76 -5.93 5.00 -10.58
N PHE A 77 -4.67 5.31 -10.94
CA PHE A 77 -4.27 6.68 -11.23
C PHE A 77 -4.89 7.22 -12.51
N THR A 78 -5.09 6.37 -13.52
CA THR A 78 -5.80 6.77 -14.75
C THR A 78 -7.25 7.12 -14.44
N THR A 79 -7.97 6.28 -13.67
CA THR A 79 -9.36 6.54 -13.30
C THR A 79 -9.52 7.77 -12.43
N ILE A 80 -8.66 7.96 -11.42
CA ILE A 80 -8.68 9.17 -10.58
C ILE A 80 -8.33 10.41 -11.41
N GLY A 81 -7.32 10.31 -12.27
CA GLY A 81 -6.89 11.41 -13.15
C GLY A 81 -8.00 11.87 -14.08
N ILE A 82 -8.71 10.93 -14.73
CA ILE A 82 -9.86 11.25 -15.59
C ILE A 82 -11.03 11.83 -14.78
N SER A 83 -11.23 11.34 -13.55
CA SER A 83 -12.30 11.83 -12.66
C SER A 83 -11.97 13.16 -11.98
N ALA A 84 -10.73 13.66 -12.12
CA ALA A 84 -10.27 14.87 -11.46
C ALA A 84 -10.96 16.12 -12.03
N LYS A 85 -11.56 16.92 -11.15
CA LYS A 85 -12.19 18.19 -11.52
C LYS A 85 -11.19 19.32 -11.39
N PHE A 86 -10.70 19.84 -12.52
CA PHE A 86 -9.77 20.99 -12.55
C PHE A 86 -10.30 22.22 -11.80
N SER A 87 -11.62 22.41 -11.76
CA SER A 87 -12.25 23.48 -10.97
C SER A 87 -12.04 23.33 -9.46
N ARG A 88 -12.05 22.10 -8.94
CA ARG A 88 -11.75 21.81 -7.52
C ARG A 88 -10.26 21.98 -7.23
N LEU A 89 -9.40 21.62 -8.18
CA LEU A 89 -7.96 21.82 -8.06
C LEU A 89 -7.61 23.31 -7.98
N ALA A 90 -8.21 24.12 -8.87
CA ALA A 90 -8.03 25.57 -8.88
C ALA A 90 -8.54 26.24 -7.58
N ALA A 91 -9.61 25.72 -6.97
CA ALA A 91 -10.13 26.21 -5.69
C ALA A 91 -9.13 26.02 -4.51
N GLY A 92 -8.19 25.09 -4.61
CA GLY A 92 -7.10 24.93 -3.63
C GLY A 92 -6.10 26.10 -3.63
N GLY A 93 -6.07 26.89 -4.70
CA GLY A 93 -5.33 28.14 -4.80
C GLY A 93 -3.82 28.03 -4.53
N LYS A 94 -3.25 29.11 -3.99
CA LYS A 94 -1.80 29.23 -3.75
C LYS A 94 -1.27 28.22 -2.73
N SER A 95 -2.09 27.86 -1.74
CA SER A 95 -1.71 26.89 -0.69
C SER A 95 -1.49 25.49 -1.27
N LEU A 96 -2.39 25.04 -2.16
CA LEU A 96 -2.23 23.76 -2.84
C LEU A 96 -0.98 23.74 -3.74
N GLY A 97 -0.72 24.82 -4.47
CA GLY A 97 0.49 24.93 -5.30
C GLY A 97 1.78 24.85 -4.48
N LEU A 98 1.83 25.54 -3.33
CA LEU A 98 2.98 25.48 -2.43
C LEU A 98 3.17 24.07 -1.85
N LEU A 99 2.08 23.41 -1.41
CA LEU A 99 2.14 22.03 -0.92
C LEU A 99 2.69 21.09 -1.99
N VAL A 100 2.20 21.19 -3.23
CA VAL A 100 2.66 20.36 -4.35
C VAL A 100 4.14 20.62 -4.64
N LEU A 101 4.58 21.88 -4.64
CA LEU A 101 5.99 22.23 -4.84
C LEU A 101 6.88 21.65 -3.72
N CYS A 102 6.49 21.83 -2.46
CA CYS A 102 7.21 21.26 -1.32
C CYS A 102 7.29 19.74 -1.39
N ALA A 103 6.18 19.07 -1.73
CA ALA A 103 6.14 17.61 -1.89
C ALA A 103 7.02 17.14 -3.06
N ALA A 104 7.02 17.87 -4.18
CA ALA A 104 7.87 17.57 -5.33
C ALA A 104 9.36 17.73 -5.00
N ILE A 105 9.76 18.79 -4.29
CA ILE A 105 11.13 18.98 -3.82
C ILE A 105 11.53 17.83 -2.87
N PHE A 106 10.66 17.50 -1.91
CA PHE A 106 10.91 16.41 -0.96
C PHE A 106 11.08 15.03 -1.63
N LEU A 107 10.41 14.77 -2.76
CA LEU A 107 10.58 13.50 -3.48
C LEU A 107 11.89 13.41 -4.28
N VAL A 108 12.50 14.55 -4.64
CA VAL A 108 13.72 14.60 -5.46
C VAL A 108 14.98 14.62 -4.59
N VAL A 109 14.90 15.19 -3.38
CA VAL A 109 16.00 15.26 -2.40
C VAL A 109 16.06 13.96 -1.58
#